data_AF-A0A813DVB2-F1
#
_entry.id   AF-A0A813DVB2-F1
#
_cell.length_a   1.000
_cell.length_b   1.000
_cell.length_c   1.000
_cell.angle_alpha   90.00
_cell.angle_beta   90.00
_cell.angle_gamma   90.00
#
_symmetry.space_group_name_H-M   'P 1'
#
loop_
_entity.id
_entity.type
_entity.pdbx_description
1 polymer ?
#
loop_
_entity_poly.entity_id
_entity_poly.type
_entity_poly.pdbx_seq_one_letter_code
_entity_poly.pdbx_strand_id
1 'polypeptide(L)'
;MDLHNDDLLPVATTVRKRDLLPRKLKACLADGHWILQCLSLWIGAFLTHLYSNDGKKVGGNLAQATLVTLCCHLAPQLSAPFAMGAYIGVVSDEILPGNQWLCLLCLVGTCFWRLMSHFKLLVGFSGRLGFAAFVSCHITQVAILIPADVVHYQKGSLLSDVLFFGKAQVWDPTPRWQPIFTGLVAATYGAVQSKFLRDLGGSLENPITAATSGALLCFIVLTVTGWSYAEVAMNGIAVGSFVGMASLELLPTTWSFALVGLLAGCFIPLLEPVWQGWSGKQGTCAFLGCCVFLAARRLCRWIRSWCRPASKDQQNV
;
A
#
# COMPACT_ATOMS: atom_id res chain seq x y z
N MET A 1 -12.02 7.50 -19.08
CA MET A 1 -10.66 7.71 -19.61
C MET A 1 -10.00 6.34 -19.67
N ASP A 2 -10.03 5.68 -20.84
CA ASP A 2 -9.68 4.27 -20.97
C ASP A 2 -8.17 4.04 -20.79
N LEU A 3 -7.79 3.50 -19.63
CA LEU A 3 -6.46 2.96 -19.32
C LEU A 3 -6.21 1.59 -19.99
N HIS A 4 -6.88 1.32 -21.11
CA HIS A 4 -6.71 0.12 -21.93
C HIS A 4 -6.37 0.54 -23.35
N ASN A 5 -5.07 0.69 -23.61
CA ASN A 5 -4.54 0.82 -24.96
C ASN A 5 -3.25 -0.01 -25.10
N ASP A 6 -3.25 -1.21 -24.54
CA ASP A 6 -2.16 -2.20 -24.69
C ASP A 6 -2.54 -3.36 -25.61
N ASP A 7 -3.76 -3.39 -26.13
CA ASP A 7 -4.20 -4.39 -27.11
C ASP A 7 -3.79 -3.91 -28.51
N LEU A 8 -2.66 -4.43 -29.00
CA LEU A 8 -2.21 -4.58 -30.41
C LEU A 8 -0.67 -4.43 -30.51
N LEU A 9 0.08 -5.19 -29.71
CA LEU A 9 1.49 -5.42 -30.04
C LEU A 9 1.59 -6.66 -30.95
N PRO A 10 2.10 -6.52 -32.19
CA PRO A 10 2.22 -7.63 -33.13
C PRO A 10 3.11 -8.74 -32.53
N VAL A 11 2.69 -9.99 -32.74
CA VAL A 11 3.42 -11.19 -32.35
C VAL A 11 4.78 -11.17 -33.04
N ALA A 12 5.80 -10.75 -32.31
CA ALA A 12 7.15 -10.59 -32.82
C ALA A 12 7.72 -11.96 -33.22
N THR A 13 8.07 -12.08 -34.49
CA THR A 13 8.90 -13.14 -35.05
C THR A 13 10.23 -13.24 -34.29
N THR A 14 10.81 -14.44 -34.30
CA THR A 14 11.95 -14.91 -33.50
C THR A 14 13.24 -14.08 -33.67
N VAL A 15 13.30 -12.91 -33.05
CA VAL A 15 14.53 -12.10 -32.92
C VAL A 15 15.38 -12.65 -31.77
N ARG A 16 16.66 -12.89 -32.06
CA ARG A 16 17.71 -13.36 -31.12
C ARG A 16 17.66 -12.59 -29.79
N LYS A 17 17.27 -13.28 -28.70
CA LYS A 17 17.04 -12.71 -27.35
C LYS A 17 18.24 -11.99 -26.70
N ARG A 18 19.49 -12.20 -27.16
CA ARG A 18 20.69 -11.69 -26.46
C ARG A 18 20.95 -10.19 -26.63
N ASP A 19 20.48 -9.55 -27.70
CA ASP A 19 20.77 -8.12 -27.97
C ASP A 19 19.62 -7.16 -27.64
N LEU A 20 18.49 -7.69 -27.15
CA LEU A 20 17.27 -6.91 -26.88
C LEU A 20 17.31 -6.18 -25.53
N LEU A 21 18.00 -6.72 -24.53
CA LEU A 21 18.01 -6.16 -23.18
C LEU A 21 18.66 -4.76 -23.11
N PRO A 22 19.85 -4.52 -23.70
CA PRO A 22 20.51 -3.21 -23.61
C PRO A 22 19.75 -2.12 -24.37
N ARG A 23 19.13 -2.47 -25.52
CA ARG A 23 18.35 -1.52 -26.31
C ARG A 23 17.04 -1.13 -25.62
N LYS A 24 16.33 -2.10 -25.02
CA LYS A 24 15.13 -1.81 -24.23
C LYS A 24 15.43 -0.97 -23.00
N LEU A 25 16.56 -1.20 -22.34
CA LEU A 25 16.99 -0.39 -21.20
C LEU A 25 17.30 1.06 -21.62
N LYS A 26 18.02 1.28 -22.72
CA LYS A 26 18.30 2.63 -23.23
C LYS A 26 17.04 3.38 -23.66
N ALA A 27 16.13 2.72 -24.39
CA ALA A 27 14.86 3.32 -24.79
C ALA A 27 14.00 3.68 -23.57
N CYS A 28 14.01 2.83 -22.55
CA CYS A 28 13.36 3.08 -21.27
C CYS A 28 13.96 4.28 -20.52
N LEU A 29 15.29 4.45 -20.53
CA LEU A 29 15.94 5.58 -19.87
C LEU A 29 15.72 6.90 -20.62
N ALA A 30 15.47 6.83 -21.93
CA ALA A 30 15.13 7.98 -22.77
C ALA A 30 13.65 8.39 -22.67
N ASP A 31 12.80 7.59 -22.02
CA ASP A 31 11.40 7.92 -21.83
C ASP A 31 11.24 8.97 -20.72
N GLY A 32 10.97 10.21 -21.11
CA GLY A 32 10.75 11.32 -20.18
C GLY A 32 9.63 11.04 -19.17
N HIS A 33 8.68 10.15 -19.50
CA HIS A 33 7.63 9.76 -18.56
C HIS A 33 8.20 9.05 -17.33
N TRP A 34 9.20 8.18 -17.52
CA TRP A 34 9.84 7.48 -16.41
C TRP A 34 10.55 8.43 -15.45
N ILE A 35 11.28 9.41 -15.99
CA ILE A 35 11.98 10.42 -15.19
C ILE A 35 10.97 11.22 -14.35
N LEU A 36 9.84 11.62 -14.95
CA LEU A 36 8.77 12.31 -14.23
C LEU A 36 8.16 11.46 -13.10
N GLN A 37 7.96 10.16 -13.32
CA GLN A 37 7.50 9.26 -12.26
C GLN A 37 8.51 9.16 -11.11
N CYS A 38 9.81 9.03 -11.41
CA CYS A 38 10.86 9.03 -10.38
C CYS A 38 10.84 10.32 -9.59
N LEU A 39 10.87 11.46 -10.27
CA LEU A 39 10.86 12.77 -9.62
C LEU A 39 9.61 12.95 -8.75
N SER A 40 8.43 12.53 -9.23
CA SER A 40 7.19 12.61 -8.45
C SER A 40 7.23 11.77 -7.18
N LEU A 41 7.85 10.58 -7.21
CA LEU A 41 8.05 9.73 -6.03
C LEU A 41 8.97 10.42 -5.02
N TRP A 42 10.09 10.99 -5.48
CA TRP A 42 11.02 11.71 -4.61
C TRP A 42 10.36 12.93 -3.97
N ILE A 43 9.67 13.75 -4.78
CA ILE A 43 8.93 14.92 -4.29
C ILE A 43 7.88 14.49 -3.26
N GLY A 44 7.10 13.45 -3.54
CA GLY A 44 6.11 12.92 -2.60
C GLY A 44 6.73 12.49 -1.27
N ALA A 45 7.88 11.80 -1.32
CA ALA A 45 8.58 11.35 -0.13
C ALA A 45 9.12 12.50 0.71
N PHE A 46 9.85 13.43 0.11
CA PHE A 46 10.42 14.57 0.83
C PHE A 46 9.35 15.50 1.39
N LEU A 47 8.34 15.86 0.59
CA LEU A 47 7.25 16.72 1.09
C LEU A 47 6.50 16.06 2.25
N THR A 48 6.24 14.75 2.17
CA THR A 48 5.53 14.03 3.25
C THR A 48 6.40 13.90 4.50
N HIS A 49 7.69 13.65 4.34
CA HIS A 49 8.63 13.58 5.46
C HIS A 49 8.74 14.93 6.18
N LEU A 50 8.99 16.01 5.44
CA LEU A 50 9.03 17.37 5.99
C LEU A 50 7.71 17.73 6.66
N TYR A 51 6.57 17.42 6.03
CA TYR A 51 5.26 17.78 6.60
C TYR A 51 4.88 16.93 7.83
N SER A 52 5.34 15.68 7.89
CA SER A 52 5.09 14.78 9.03
C SER A 52 6.00 15.06 10.22
N ASN A 53 7.28 15.31 9.97
CA ASN A 53 8.32 15.29 11.00
C ASN A 53 8.83 16.69 11.39
N ASP A 54 8.75 17.70 10.51
CA ASP A 54 9.19 19.06 10.84
C ASP A 54 8.08 19.92 11.48
N GLY A 55 8.44 20.64 12.55
CA GLY A 55 7.55 21.62 13.18
C GLY A 55 6.46 21.00 14.06
N LYS A 56 5.22 21.53 13.97
CA LYS A 56 4.06 20.99 14.70
C LYS A 56 3.62 19.69 14.00
N LYS A 57 4.15 18.56 14.45
CA LYS A 57 3.91 17.22 13.90
C LYS A 57 2.43 16.98 13.60
N VAL A 58 2.06 17.07 12.32
CA VAL A 58 0.69 16.86 11.83
C VAL A 58 0.33 15.36 11.80
N GLY A 59 1.35 14.50 11.90
CA GLY A 59 1.23 13.05 11.87
C GLY A 59 1.25 12.51 10.44
N GLY A 60 1.93 11.38 10.26
CA GLY A 60 2.18 10.82 8.92
C GLY A 60 0.91 10.51 8.12
N ASN A 61 -0.16 10.05 8.79
CA ASN A 61 -1.43 9.74 8.14
C ASN A 61 -2.09 10.96 7.49
N LEU A 62 -2.15 12.07 8.22
CA LEU A 62 -2.73 13.31 7.74
C LEU A 62 -1.83 13.96 6.70
N ALA A 63 -0.50 13.93 6.91
CA ALA A 63 0.47 14.46 5.95
C ALA A 63 0.38 13.75 4.58
N GLN A 64 0.45 12.42 4.55
CA GLN A 64 0.37 11.65 3.30
C GLN A 64 -1.00 11.82 2.61
N ALA A 65 -2.11 11.79 3.36
CA ALA A 65 -3.45 11.92 2.76
C ALA A 65 -3.65 13.30 2.13
N THR A 66 -3.13 14.35 2.76
CA THR A 66 -3.18 15.72 2.23
C THR A 66 -2.42 15.83 0.92
N LEU A 67 -1.15 15.42 0.92
CA LEU A 67 -0.27 15.59 -0.23
C LEU A 67 -0.67 14.71 -1.42
N VAL A 68 -1.08 13.46 -1.16
CA VAL A 68 -1.56 12.57 -2.22
C VAL A 68 -2.86 13.10 -2.82
N THR A 69 -3.79 13.56 -1.99
CA THR A 69 -5.04 14.17 -2.49
C THR A 69 -4.75 15.39 -3.35
N LEU A 70 -3.83 16.25 -2.93
CA LEU A 70 -3.43 17.41 -3.73
C LEU A 70 -2.82 16.99 -5.07
N CYS A 71 -1.90 16.03 -5.09
CA CYS A 71 -1.29 15.51 -6.31
C CYS A 71 -2.33 14.87 -7.25
N CYS A 72 -3.28 14.10 -6.69
CA CYS A 72 -4.38 13.50 -7.45
C CYS A 72 -5.21 14.53 -8.23
N HIS A 73 -5.39 15.73 -7.69
CA HIS A 73 -6.13 16.80 -8.35
C HIS A 73 -5.28 17.63 -9.31
N LEU A 74 -4.01 17.88 -8.99
CA LEU A 74 -3.12 18.71 -9.81
C LEU A 74 -2.45 17.94 -10.97
N ALA A 75 -2.11 16.67 -10.76
CA ALA A 75 -1.35 15.84 -11.68
C ALA A 75 -1.78 14.36 -11.58
N PRO A 76 -3.02 14.01 -11.98
CA PRO A 76 -3.59 12.67 -11.80
C PRO A 76 -2.73 11.55 -12.38
N GLN A 77 -2.02 11.79 -13.49
CA GLN A 77 -1.10 10.84 -14.13
C GLN A 77 0.15 10.51 -13.29
N LEU A 78 0.49 11.35 -12.31
CA LEU A 78 1.61 11.14 -11.38
C LEU A 78 1.15 10.68 -10.00
N SER A 79 -0.16 10.51 -9.77
CA SER A 79 -0.72 10.18 -8.46
C SER A 79 -0.16 8.88 -7.87
N ALA A 80 0.01 7.82 -8.65
CA ALA A 80 0.50 6.54 -8.17
C ALA A 80 1.98 6.56 -7.70
N PRO A 81 2.96 7.04 -8.51
CA PRO A 81 4.33 7.16 -8.05
C PRO A 81 4.47 8.20 -6.92
N PHE A 82 3.75 9.31 -6.99
CA PHE A 82 3.74 10.30 -5.90
C PHE A 82 3.20 9.71 -4.60
N ALA A 83 2.11 8.93 -4.65
CA ALA A 83 1.54 8.27 -3.48
C ALA A 83 2.52 7.26 -2.88
N MET A 84 3.19 6.43 -3.70
CA MET A 84 4.25 5.56 -3.21
C MET A 84 5.37 6.35 -2.52
N GLY A 85 5.77 7.49 -3.10
CA GLY A 85 6.68 8.43 -2.48
C GLY A 85 6.20 8.93 -1.12
N ALA A 86 4.96 9.43 -1.06
CA ALA A 86 4.36 9.91 0.17
C ALA A 86 4.36 8.84 1.27
N TYR A 87 4.05 7.58 0.92
CA TYR A 87 4.13 6.47 1.86
C TYR A 87 5.54 6.24 2.38
N ILE A 88 6.55 6.29 1.50
CA ILE A 88 7.98 6.26 1.90
C ILE A 88 8.30 7.40 2.88
N GLY A 89 7.80 8.61 2.64
CA GLY A 89 8.05 9.78 3.47
C GLY A 89 7.52 9.71 4.90
N VAL A 90 6.55 8.83 5.19
CA VAL A 90 6.02 8.60 6.55
C VAL A 90 6.98 7.79 7.45
N VAL A 91 8.13 7.37 6.93
CA VAL A 91 9.15 6.69 7.74
C VAL A 91 9.56 7.52 8.97
N SER A 92 9.67 6.85 10.12
CA SER A 92 10.13 7.49 11.37
C SER A 92 11.61 7.82 11.31
N ASP A 93 12.01 8.95 11.91
CA ASP A 93 13.41 9.34 12.07
C ASP A 93 14.21 8.34 12.92
N GLU A 94 13.52 7.56 13.77
CA GLU A 94 14.12 6.47 14.55
C GLU A 94 14.63 5.34 13.65
N ILE A 95 13.93 5.09 12.54
CA ILE A 95 14.28 4.06 11.56
C ILE A 95 15.27 4.59 10.53
N LEU A 96 15.18 5.87 10.21
CA LEU A 96 15.87 6.45 9.07
C LEU A 96 16.42 7.84 9.47
N PRO A 97 17.61 7.88 10.10
CA PRO A 97 18.10 9.09 10.76
C PRO A 97 18.66 10.10 9.76
N GLY A 98 17.79 10.93 9.19
CA GLY A 98 18.15 12.07 8.36
C GLY A 98 17.95 11.89 6.85
N ASN A 99 17.98 13.03 6.15
CA ASN A 99 17.57 13.15 4.75
C ASN A 99 18.42 12.34 3.76
N GLN A 100 19.70 12.10 4.06
CA GLN A 100 20.58 11.29 3.21
C GLN A 100 20.09 9.84 3.08
N TRP A 101 19.54 9.27 4.15
CA TRP A 101 18.97 7.93 4.11
C TRP A 101 17.61 7.92 3.41
N LEU A 102 16.90 9.05 3.42
CA LEU A 102 15.64 9.20 2.68
C LEU A 102 15.92 9.23 1.17
N CYS A 103 17.00 9.90 0.73
CA CYS A 103 17.48 9.82 -0.65
C CYS A 103 17.76 8.38 -1.05
N LEU A 104 18.46 7.62 -0.20
CA LEU A 104 18.78 6.22 -0.47
C LEU A 104 17.52 5.36 -0.55
N LEU A 105 16.58 5.53 0.38
CA LEU A 105 15.30 4.83 0.36
C LEU A 105 14.47 5.19 -0.88
N CYS A 106 14.47 6.46 -1.31
CA CYS A 106 13.83 6.89 -2.56
C CYS A 106 14.48 6.24 -3.78
N LEU A 107 15.81 6.06 -3.79
CA LEU A 107 16.51 5.36 -4.87
C LEU A 107 16.06 3.89 -4.95
N VAL A 108 16.07 3.17 -3.82
CA VAL A 108 15.58 1.78 -3.74
C VAL A 108 14.10 1.70 -4.15
N GLY A 109 13.28 2.62 -3.63
CA GLY A 109 11.86 2.73 -3.96
C GLY A 109 11.60 3.00 -5.43
N THR A 110 12.44 3.81 -6.08
CA THR A 110 12.36 4.06 -7.52
C THR A 110 12.69 2.80 -8.33
N CYS A 111 13.75 2.08 -7.96
CA CYS A 111 14.09 0.79 -8.59
C CYS A 111 12.95 -0.22 -8.44
N PHE A 112 12.36 -0.31 -7.24
CA PHE A 112 11.25 -1.22 -6.98
C PHE A 112 9.97 -0.82 -7.71
N TRP A 113 9.65 0.49 -7.75
CA TRP A 113 8.55 1.04 -8.54
C TRP A 113 8.71 0.70 -10.02
N ARG A 114 9.93 0.82 -10.57
CA ARG A 114 10.22 0.43 -11.95
C ARG A 114 9.89 -1.04 -12.19
N LEU A 115 10.38 -1.91 -11.30
CA LEU A 115 10.18 -3.35 -11.38
C LEU A 115 8.68 -3.67 -11.40
N MET A 116 7.93 -3.15 -10.43
CA MET A 116 6.49 -3.39 -10.33
C MET A 116 5.71 -2.87 -11.53
N SER A 117 6.03 -1.67 -11.99
CA SER A 117 5.34 -1.05 -13.12
C SER A 117 5.66 -1.77 -14.44
N HIS A 118 6.94 -2.13 -14.66
CA HIS A 118 7.37 -2.79 -15.87
C HIS A 118 6.80 -4.21 -16.00
N PHE A 119 6.80 -4.97 -14.92
CA PHE A 119 6.27 -6.35 -14.90
C PHE A 119 4.79 -6.43 -14.56
N LYS A 120 4.09 -5.27 -14.46
CA LYS A 120 2.67 -5.19 -14.07
C LYS A 120 2.37 -6.01 -12.80
N LEU A 121 3.31 -6.07 -11.86
CA LEU A 121 3.17 -6.85 -10.64
C LEU A 121 2.05 -6.27 -9.80
N LEU A 122 1.16 -7.15 -9.33
CA LEU A 122 0.09 -6.82 -8.40
C LEU A 122 -0.85 -5.70 -8.92
N VAL A 123 -0.96 -5.51 -10.23
CA VAL A 123 -1.92 -4.56 -10.82
C VAL A 123 -3.33 -4.93 -10.34
N GLY A 124 -4.06 -3.93 -9.86
CA GLY A 124 -5.41 -4.08 -9.31
C GLY A 124 -5.48 -4.57 -7.87
N PHE A 125 -4.40 -5.07 -7.26
CA PHE A 125 -4.40 -5.46 -5.85
C PHE A 125 -4.49 -4.23 -4.94
N SER A 126 -5.27 -4.38 -3.87
CA SER A 126 -5.37 -3.34 -2.84
C SER A 126 -4.06 -3.22 -2.06
N GLY A 127 -3.75 -2.01 -1.59
CA GLY A 127 -2.52 -1.79 -0.80
C GLY A 127 -1.20 -1.91 -1.56
N ARG A 128 -1.20 -2.13 -2.88
CA ARG A 128 0.01 -2.33 -3.71
C ARG A 128 1.08 -1.27 -3.47
N LEU A 129 0.70 0.00 -3.45
CA LEU A 129 1.63 1.13 -3.30
C LEU A 129 2.27 1.15 -1.90
N GLY A 130 1.48 0.91 -0.85
CA GLY A 130 2.02 0.84 0.51
C GLY A 130 2.88 -0.42 0.73
N PHE A 131 2.49 -1.56 0.16
CA PHE A 131 3.33 -2.76 0.13
C PHE A 131 4.67 -2.51 -0.57
N ALA A 132 4.65 -1.76 -1.69
CA ALA A 132 5.88 -1.38 -2.39
C ALA A 132 6.80 -0.50 -1.55
N ALA A 133 6.24 0.51 -0.88
CA ALA A 133 6.98 1.35 0.07
C ALA A 133 7.56 0.52 1.23
N PHE A 134 6.76 -0.40 1.78
CA PHE A 134 7.17 -1.31 2.85
C PHE A 134 8.35 -2.21 2.47
N VAL A 135 8.28 -2.86 1.30
CA VAL A 135 9.37 -3.70 0.78
C VAL A 135 10.62 -2.86 0.52
N SER A 136 10.47 -1.66 -0.03
CA SER A 136 11.60 -0.75 -0.27
C SER A 136 12.28 -0.34 1.04
N CYS A 137 11.50 -0.06 2.08
CA CYS A 137 11.98 0.23 3.43
C CYS A 137 12.76 -0.97 4.02
N HIS A 138 12.22 -2.18 3.90
CA HIS A 138 12.88 -3.42 4.34
C HIS A 138 14.19 -3.70 3.61
N ILE A 139 14.20 -3.59 2.29
CA ILE A 139 15.43 -3.79 1.52
C ILE A 139 16.48 -2.78 1.97
N THR A 140 16.12 -1.51 2.13
CA THR A 140 17.06 -0.45 2.52
C THR A 140 17.63 -0.69 3.92
N GLN A 141 16.78 -1.05 4.88
CA GLN A 141 17.22 -1.35 6.25
C GLN A 141 18.13 -2.57 6.30
N VAL A 142 17.66 -3.70 5.78
CA VAL A 142 18.35 -4.99 5.90
C VAL A 142 19.63 -5.04 5.08
N ALA A 143 19.61 -4.51 3.85
CA ALA A 143 20.76 -4.59 2.96
C ALA A 143 21.78 -3.47 3.15
N ILE A 144 21.41 -2.33 3.74
CA ILE A 144 22.28 -1.14 3.79
C ILE A 144 22.44 -0.59 5.20
N LEU A 145 21.35 -0.21 5.87
CA LEU A 145 21.45 0.50 7.16
C LEU A 145 22.00 -0.38 8.28
N ILE A 146 21.57 -1.64 8.35
CA ILE A 146 22.04 -2.58 9.37
C ILE A 146 23.53 -2.92 9.16
N PRO A 147 23.99 -3.32 7.96
CA PRO A 147 25.42 -3.58 7.74
C PRO A 147 26.32 -2.37 7.95
N ALA A 148 25.79 -1.15 7.75
CA ALA A 148 26.52 0.09 7.98
C ALA A 148 26.52 0.56 9.44
N ASP A 149 25.88 -0.19 10.35
CA ASP A 149 25.69 0.15 11.77
C ASP A 149 25.07 1.55 12.00
N VAL A 150 24.23 1.98 11.06
CA VAL A 150 23.54 3.29 11.11
C VAL A 150 22.32 3.21 12.02
N VAL A 151 21.63 2.07 11.97
CA VAL A 151 20.42 1.80 12.72
C VAL A 151 20.66 0.55 13.54
N HIS A 152 20.69 0.69 14.86
CA HIS A 152 20.73 -0.46 15.74
C HIS A 152 19.36 -1.15 15.73
N TYR A 153 19.31 -2.31 15.09
CA TYR A 153 18.11 -3.13 14.96
C TYR A 153 17.44 -3.50 16.31
N GLN A 154 18.19 -3.34 17.42
CA GLN A 154 17.76 -3.67 18.79
C GLN A 154 16.70 -2.74 19.40
N LYS A 155 16.46 -1.53 18.87
CA LYS A 155 15.45 -0.63 19.44
C LYS A 155 14.13 -0.71 18.67
N GLY A 156 13.27 -1.64 19.09
CA GLY A 156 11.83 -1.52 18.85
C GLY A 156 11.21 -2.39 17.75
N SER A 157 11.96 -3.31 17.13
CA SER A 157 11.32 -4.33 16.27
C SER A 157 11.18 -5.64 17.04
N LEU A 158 9.95 -6.10 17.26
CA LEU A 158 9.71 -7.39 17.88
C LEU A 158 10.44 -8.54 17.18
N LEU A 159 10.64 -8.41 15.86
CA LEU A 159 11.37 -9.39 15.07
C LEU A 159 12.82 -9.53 15.56
N SER A 160 13.48 -8.43 15.95
CA SER A 160 14.82 -8.50 16.54
C SER A 160 14.81 -9.19 17.89
N ASP A 161 13.83 -8.86 18.73
CA ASP A 161 13.73 -9.36 20.10
C ASP A 161 13.40 -10.85 20.14
N VAL A 162 12.56 -11.30 19.21
CA VAL A 162 12.22 -12.72 19.04
C VAL A 162 13.38 -13.49 18.38
N LEU A 163 13.93 -13.00 17.25
CA LEU A 163 14.95 -13.74 16.50
C LEU A 163 16.31 -13.77 17.19
N PHE A 164 16.71 -12.68 17.86
CA PHE A 164 18.06 -12.55 18.43
C PHE A 164 18.09 -12.69 19.95
N PHE A 165 17.02 -12.34 20.67
CA PHE A 165 17.05 -12.26 22.13
C PHE A 165 16.11 -13.22 22.86
N GLY A 166 15.23 -13.93 22.14
CA GLY A 166 14.29 -14.90 22.72
C GLY A 166 13.33 -14.32 23.78
N LYS A 167 13.21 -12.99 23.87
CA LYS A 167 12.32 -12.30 24.83
C LYS A 167 11.05 -11.89 24.11
N ALA A 168 9.96 -12.62 24.34
CA ALA A 168 8.70 -12.43 23.65
C ALA A 168 7.56 -12.10 24.63
N GLN A 169 7.59 -10.94 25.27
CA GLN A 169 6.35 -10.36 25.82
C GLN A 169 5.79 -9.38 24.79
N VAL A 170 5.28 -9.95 23.71
CA VAL A 170 4.85 -9.28 22.47
C VAL A 170 3.54 -8.52 22.64
N TRP A 171 2.66 -9.09 23.44
CA TRP A 171 1.29 -8.66 23.59
C TRP A 171 1.08 -8.25 25.03
N ASP A 172 0.42 -7.11 25.24
CA ASP A 172 -0.14 -6.79 26.54
C ASP A 172 -1.02 -7.98 26.97
N PRO A 173 -0.76 -8.60 28.14
CA PRO A 173 -1.55 -9.73 28.60
C PRO A 173 -3.03 -9.37 28.81
N THR A 174 -3.35 -8.08 28.87
CA THR A 174 -4.71 -7.54 28.97
C THR A 174 -5.07 -6.72 27.73
N PRO A 175 -5.34 -7.36 26.57
CA PRO A 175 -5.64 -6.62 25.35
C PRO A 175 -6.90 -5.76 25.56
N ARG A 176 -6.73 -4.44 25.48
CA ARG A 176 -7.86 -3.51 25.43
C ARG A 176 -8.59 -3.74 24.12
N TRP A 177 -9.84 -4.19 24.20
CA TRP A 177 -10.65 -4.53 23.04
C TRP A 177 -11.15 -3.29 22.30
N GLN A 178 -11.22 -2.13 22.96
CA GLN A 178 -11.74 -0.90 22.35
C GLN A 178 -10.87 -0.42 21.16
N PRO A 179 -9.53 -0.26 21.28
CA PRO A 179 -8.69 0.07 20.13
C PRO A 179 -8.80 -0.93 18.98
N ILE A 180 -8.83 -2.24 19.27
CA ILE A 180 -8.92 -3.29 18.27
C ILE A 180 -10.23 -3.15 17.49
N PHE A 181 -11.35 -3.02 18.20
CA PHE A 181 -12.67 -2.84 17.62
C PHE A 181 -12.75 -1.53 16.81
N THR A 182 -12.24 -0.43 17.34
CA THR A 182 -12.19 0.86 16.63
C THR A 182 -11.40 0.74 15.32
N GLY A 183 -10.21 0.13 15.33
CA GLY A 183 -9.40 -0.06 14.14
C GLY A 183 -10.08 -0.91 13.07
N LEU A 184 -10.75 -2.00 13.48
CA LEU A 184 -11.52 -2.88 12.59
C LEU A 184 -12.69 -2.16 11.91
N VAL A 185 -13.50 -1.45 12.70
CA VAL A 185 -14.66 -0.70 12.19
C VAL A 185 -14.20 0.43 11.29
N ALA A 186 -13.16 1.16 11.70
CA ALA A 186 -12.57 2.25 10.93
C ALA A 186 -12.00 1.77 9.58
N ALA A 187 -11.32 0.62 9.54
CA ALA A 187 -10.82 0.04 8.29
C ALA A 187 -11.95 -0.42 7.36
N THR A 188 -12.98 -1.04 7.92
CA THR A 188 -14.16 -1.43 7.15
C THR A 188 -14.87 -0.19 6.58
N TYR A 189 -15.06 0.83 7.40
CA TYR A 189 -15.66 2.11 7.00
C TYR A 189 -14.85 2.78 5.89
N GLY A 190 -13.53 2.93 6.06
CA GLY A 190 -12.67 3.56 5.05
C GLY A 190 -12.70 2.85 3.70
N ALA A 191 -12.79 1.51 3.69
CA ALA A 191 -12.91 0.72 2.47
C ALA A 191 -14.25 0.96 1.76
N VAL A 192 -15.35 0.93 2.50
CA VAL A 192 -16.71 1.17 1.98
C VAL A 192 -16.87 2.62 1.51
N GLN A 193 -16.39 3.58 2.28
CA GLN A 193 -16.41 5.00 1.93
C GLN A 193 -15.65 5.25 0.62
N SER A 194 -14.45 4.67 0.47
CA SER A 194 -13.65 4.81 -0.75
C SER A 194 -14.37 4.24 -1.98
N LYS A 195 -15.03 3.07 -1.82
CA LYS A 195 -15.85 2.48 -2.89
C LYS A 195 -17.05 3.36 -3.21
N PHE A 196 -17.75 3.86 -2.20
CA PHE A 196 -18.90 4.76 -2.37
C PHE A 196 -18.50 6.03 -3.13
N LEU A 197 -17.40 6.69 -2.74
CA LEU A 197 -16.90 7.87 -3.43
C LEU A 197 -16.52 7.57 -4.89
N ARG A 198 -15.95 6.39 -5.16
CA ARG A 198 -15.66 5.96 -6.54
C ARG A 198 -16.92 5.75 -7.37
N ASP A 199 -17.98 5.23 -6.75
CA ASP A 199 -19.26 4.97 -7.43
C ASP A 199 -20.03 6.26 -7.80
N LEU A 200 -19.71 7.39 -7.15
CA LEU A 200 -20.26 8.70 -7.51
C LEU A 200 -19.68 9.26 -8.83
N GLY A 201 -18.58 8.70 -9.35
CA GLY A 201 -17.97 9.07 -10.64
C GLY A 201 -17.15 10.36 -10.65
N GLY A 202 -16.74 10.82 -11.85
CA GLY A 202 -15.98 12.07 -12.05
C GLY A 202 -14.47 11.94 -11.81
N SER A 203 -13.83 12.97 -11.24
CA SER A 203 -12.40 12.91 -10.85
C SER A 203 -12.08 11.81 -9.83
N LEU A 204 -13.12 11.25 -9.20
CA LEU A 204 -13.08 10.12 -8.27
C LEU A 204 -13.02 8.76 -8.99
N GLU A 205 -13.04 8.72 -10.33
CA GLU A 205 -12.74 7.50 -11.10
C GLU A 205 -11.32 6.99 -10.80
N ASN A 206 -10.39 7.90 -10.52
CA ASN A 206 -9.06 7.51 -10.05
C ASN A 206 -9.21 6.89 -8.64
N PRO A 207 -8.91 5.59 -8.47
CA PRO A 207 -9.12 4.88 -7.21
C PRO A 207 -8.29 5.46 -6.06
N ILE A 208 -7.17 6.13 -6.36
CA ILE A 208 -6.35 6.81 -5.36
C ILE A 208 -7.06 8.07 -4.88
N THR A 209 -7.58 8.89 -5.80
CA THR A 209 -8.25 10.16 -5.48
C THR A 209 -9.46 9.94 -4.57
N ALA A 210 -10.33 8.98 -4.88
CA ALA A 210 -11.50 8.66 -4.06
C ALA A 210 -11.08 8.23 -2.64
N ALA A 211 -10.11 7.33 -2.55
CA ALA A 211 -9.61 6.80 -1.28
C ALA A 211 -8.96 7.88 -0.41
N THR A 212 -8.07 8.71 -0.98
CA THR A 212 -7.34 9.71 -0.19
C THR A 212 -8.20 10.91 0.18
N SER A 213 -9.14 11.31 -0.68
CA SER A 213 -10.07 12.41 -0.37
C SER A 213 -11.01 12.04 0.78
N GLY A 214 -11.57 10.82 0.75
CA GLY A 214 -12.41 10.31 1.85
C GLY A 214 -11.64 10.19 3.16
N ALA A 215 -10.44 9.63 3.12
CA ALA A 215 -9.57 9.52 4.29
C ALA A 215 -9.18 10.90 4.85
N LEU A 216 -8.78 11.83 3.99
CA LEU A 216 -8.40 13.19 4.39
C LEU A 216 -9.53 13.91 5.12
N LEU A 217 -10.76 13.84 4.59
CA LEU A 217 -11.93 14.41 5.24
C LEU A 217 -12.12 13.82 6.65
N CYS A 218 -12.03 12.51 6.79
CA CYS A 218 -12.15 11.85 8.10
C CYS A 218 -11.02 12.24 9.05
N PHE A 219 -9.79 12.37 8.56
CA PHE A 219 -8.65 12.74 9.40
C PHE A 219 -8.80 14.15 9.94
N ILE A 220 -9.21 15.12 9.11
CA ILE A 220 -9.46 16.49 9.56
C ILE A 220 -10.52 16.52 10.67
N VAL A 221 -11.63 15.80 10.48
CA VAL A 221 -12.70 15.70 11.49
C VAL A 221 -12.17 15.09 12.79
N LEU A 222 -11.50 13.94 12.70
CA LEU A 222 -10.97 13.22 13.87
C LEU A 222 -9.92 14.06 14.63
N THR A 223 -9.02 14.74 13.93
CA THR A 223 -8.00 15.61 14.54
C THR A 223 -8.64 16.75 15.33
N VAL A 224 -9.71 17.37 14.83
CA VAL A 224 -10.40 18.48 15.52
C VAL A 224 -11.16 18.01 16.76
N THR A 225 -11.69 16.77 16.76
CA THR A 225 -12.50 16.28 17.89
C THR A 225 -11.71 16.04 19.18
N GLY A 226 -10.40 15.85 19.11
CA GLY A 226 -9.59 15.45 20.28
C GLY A 226 -9.98 14.09 20.88
N TRP A 227 -10.68 13.24 20.12
CA TRP A 227 -11.15 11.94 20.60
C TRP A 227 -9.97 11.02 20.93
N SER A 228 -10.04 10.33 22.08
CA SER A 228 -8.94 9.49 22.59
C SER A 228 -8.54 8.32 21.68
N TYR A 229 -9.44 7.87 20.80
CA TYR A 229 -9.16 6.82 19.81
C TYR A 229 -8.98 7.36 18.39
N ALA A 230 -8.84 8.67 18.21
CA ALA A 230 -8.70 9.31 16.89
C ALA A 230 -7.53 8.71 16.10
N GLU A 231 -6.36 8.51 16.71
CA GLU A 231 -5.19 7.95 16.03
C GLU A 231 -5.44 6.51 15.54
N VAL A 232 -6.05 5.68 16.38
CA VAL A 232 -6.40 4.29 16.04
C VAL A 232 -7.43 4.26 14.90
N ALA A 233 -8.43 5.15 14.95
CA ALA A 233 -9.42 5.29 13.89
C ALA A 233 -8.79 5.81 12.58
N MET A 234 -7.88 6.79 12.65
CA MET A 234 -7.15 7.28 11.48
C MET A 234 -6.32 6.16 10.84
N ASN A 235 -5.63 5.34 11.65
CA ASN A 235 -4.87 4.19 11.17
C ASN A 235 -5.78 3.16 10.48
N GLY A 236 -6.93 2.85 11.08
CA GLY A 236 -7.95 1.99 10.48
C GLY A 236 -8.44 2.55 9.14
N ILE A 237 -8.90 3.81 9.11
CA ILE A 237 -9.38 4.47 7.89
C ILE A 237 -8.30 4.50 6.80
N ALA A 238 -7.03 4.71 7.16
CA ALA A 238 -5.92 4.62 6.21
C ALA A 238 -5.84 3.22 5.58
N VAL A 239 -5.83 2.16 6.40
CA VAL A 239 -5.87 0.77 5.89
C VAL A 239 -7.09 0.53 4.99
N GLY A 240 -8.25 1.01 5.40
CA GLY A 240 -9.48 0.94 4.60
C GLY A 240 -9.36 1.66 3.26
N SER A 241 -8.75 2.85 3.23
CA SER A 241 -8.57 3.61 1.98
C SER A 241 -7.62 2.89 1.02
N PHE A 242 -6.57 2.23 1.52
CA PHE A 242 -5.73 1.34 0.72
C PHE A 242 -6.50 0.13 0.15
N VAL A 243 -7.50 -0.39 0.87
CA VAL A 243 -8.44 -1.39 0.35
C VAL A 243 -9.28 -0.80 -0.78
N GLY A 244 -9.77 0.44 -0.60
CA GLY A 244 -10.51 1.23 -1.59
C GLY A 244 -9.82 1.36 -2.95
N MET A 245 -8.49 1.29 -2.98
CA MET A 245 -7.69 1.39 -4.21
C MET A 245 -7.71 0.13 -5.08
N ALA A 246 -8.37 -0.95 -4.65
CA ALA A 246 -8.46 -2.20 -5.42
C ALA A 246 -9.23 -2.05 -6.74
N SER A 247 -8.87 -2.84 -7.75
CA SER A 247 -9.64 -2.97 -8.99
C SER A 247 -11.04 -3.55 -8.73
N LEU A 248 -12.04 -3.03 -9.46
CA LEU A 248 -13.40 -3.58 -9.49
C LEU A 248 -13.44 -5.04 -9.96
N GLU A 249 -12.47 -5.48 -10.76
CA GLU A 249 -12.40 -6.87 -11.22
C GLU A 249 -12.13 -7.84 -10.07
N LEU A 250 -11.28 -7.43 -9.11
CA LEU A 250 -10.96 -8.22 -7.94
C LEU A 250 -12.08 -8.11 -6.90
N LEU A 251 -12.52 -6.88 -6.62
CA LEU A 251 -13.57 -6.56 -5.64
C LEU A 251 -14.78 -5.92 -6.35
N PRO A 252 -15.72 -6.72 -6.88
CA PRO A 252 -16.81 -6.19 -7.70
C PRO A 252 -17.91 -5.48 -6.89
N THR A 253 -18.10 -5.90 -5.63
CA THR A 253 -19.23 -5.43 -4.80
C THR A 253 -18.74 -4.65 -3.59
N THR A 254 -19.57 -3.73 -3.10
CA THR A 254 -19.33 -3.01 -1.83
C THR A 254 -19.12 -3.96 -0.66
N TRP A 255 -19.84 -5.10 -0.64
CA TRP A 255 -19.61 -6.17 0.33
C TRP A 255 -18.21 -6.77 0.26
N SER A 256 -17.64 -6.90 -0.95
CA SER A 256 -16.26 -7.37 -1.10
C SER A 256 -15.27 -6.37 -0.49
N PHE A 257 -15.49 -5.06 -0.69
CA PHE A 257 -14.68 -4.01 -0.05
C PHE A 257 -14.82 -4.02 1.47
N ALA A 258 -16.03 -4.17 2.00
CA ALA A 258 -16.26 -4.27 3.45
C ALA A 258 -15.54 -5.47 4.07
N LEU A 259 -15.66 -6.65 3.46
CA LEU A 259 -15.00 -7.87 3.96
C LEU A 259 -13.48 -7.76 3.89
N VAL A 260 -12.92 -7.21 2.81
CA VAL A 260 -11.47 -7.00 2.72
C VAL A 260 -11.00 -5.93 3.71
N GLY A 261 -11.77 -4.86 3.92
CA GLY A 261 -11.51 -3.84 4.94
C GLY A 261 -11.49 -4.42 6.35
N LEU A 262 -12.43 -5.30 6.67
CA LEU A 262 -12.47 -6.03 7.93
C LEU A 262 -11.25 -6.94 8.12
N LEU A 263 -10.93 -7.76 7.12
CA LEU A 263 -9.75 -8.64 7.14
C LEU A 263 -8.45 -7.85 7.26
N ALA A 264 -8.32 -6.74 6.53
CA ALA A 264 -7.17 -5.84 6.62
C ALA A 264 -7.07 -5.17 8.00
N GLY A 265 -8.21 -4.78 8.60
CA GLY A 265 -8.28 -4.27 9.96
C GLY A 265 -7.78 -5.28 11.00
N CYS A 266 -8.04 -6.58 10.82
CA CYS A 266 -7.50 -7.63 11.70
C CYS A 266 -5.97 -7.67 11.71
N PHE A 267 -5.33 -7.31 10.59
CA PHE A 267 -3.86 -7.27 10.50
C PHE A 267 -3.23 -6.10 11.23
N ILE A 268 -3.97 -5.03 11.53
CA ILE A 268 -3.45 -3.88 12.29
C ILE A 268 -2.91 -4.32 13.65
N PRO A 269 -3.72 -4.87 14.58
CA PRO A 269 -3.20 -5.27 15.88
C PRO A 269 -2.16 -6.37 15.72
N LEU A 270 -2.32 -7.31 14.77
CA LEU A 270 -1.39 -8.43 14.55
C LEU A 270 0.03 -8.00 14.18
N LEU A 271 0.18 -6.88 13.45
CA LEU A 271 1.45 -6.47 12.86
C LEU A 271 2.04 -5.22 13.51
N GLU A 272 1.23 -4.46 14.26
CA GLU A 272 1.67 -3.25 14.95
C GLU A 272 2.88 -3.47 15.88
N PRO A 273 2.97 -4.56 16.68
CA PRO A 273 4.16 -4.82 17.50
C PRO A 273 5.44 -5.07 16.68
N VAL A 274 5.29 -5.59 15.46
CA VAL A 274 6.41 -6.03 14.62
C VAL A 274 6.96 -4.87 13.78
N TRP A 275 6.09 -3.96 13.34
CA TRP A 275 6.41 -2.94 12.32
C TRP A 275 6.32 -1.50 12.84
N GLN A 276 6.71 -1.27 14.10
CA GLN A 276 6.74 0.08 14.67
C GLN A 276 7.71 1.00 13.94
N GLY A 277 7.22 2.15 13.45
CA GLY A 277 8.00 3.14 12.71
C GLY A 277 8.19 2.87 11.21
N TRP A 278 7.79 1.69 10.72
CA TRP A 278 8.02 1.29 9.33
C TRP A 278 7.03 1.96 8.38
N SER A 279 7.55 2.45 7.26
CA SER A 279 6.75 2.97 6.16
C SER A 279 5.96 1.86 5.45
N GLY A 280 4.78 2.19 4.93
CA GLY A 280 3.99 1.27 4.10
C GLY A 280 3.25 0.16 4.84
N LYS A 281 3.30 0.12 6.19
CA LYS A 281 2.63 -0.91 7.01
C LYS A 281 1.12 -1.00 6.74
N GLN A 282 0.44 0.14 6.61
CA GLN A 282 -1.01 0.21 6.38
C GLN A 282 -1.42 -0.41 5.03
N GLY A 283 -0.70 -0.06 3.96
CA GLY A 283 -0.93 -0.66 2.66
C GLY A 283 -0.59 -2.14 2.65
N THR A 284 0.39 -2.58 3.44
CA THR A 284 0.69 -4.00 3.62
C THR A 284 -0.45 -4.76 4.32
N CYS A 285 -1.06 -4.20 5.36
CA CYS A 285 -2.26 -4.77 5.99
C CYS A 285 -3.41 -4.91 4.98
N ALA A 286 -3.64 -3.88 4.17
CA ALA A 286 -4.64 -3.92 3.09
C ALA A 286 -4.32 -5.01 2.05
N PHE A 287 -3.06 -5.11 1.63
CA PHE A 287 -2.59 -6.13 0.69
C PHE A 287 -2.82 -7.55 1.23
N LEU A 288 -2.43 -7.81 2.49
CA LEU A 288 -2.64 -9.10 3.15
C LEU A 288 -4.14 -9.44 3.26
N GLY A 289 -4.98 -8.48 3.66
CA GLY A 289 -6.43 -8.64 3.69
C GLY A 289 -7.00 -9.04 2.32
N CYS A 290 -6.53 -8.39 1.25
CA CYS A 290 -6.94 -8.70 -0.12
C CYS A 290 -6.49 -10.11 -0.55
N CYS A 291 -5.25 -10.50 -0.25
CA CYS A 291 -4.72 -11.84 -0.52
C CYS A 291 -5.54 -12.92 0.18
N VAL A 292 -5.86 -12.76 1.47
CA VAL A 292 -6.67 -13.71 2.25
C VAL A 292 -8.06 -13.86 1.64
N PHE A 293 -8.72 -12.75 1.30
CA PHE A 293 -10.04 -12.77 0.65
C PHE A 293 -10.03 -13.52 -0.69
N LEU A 294 -9.04 -13.23 -1.56
CA LEU A 294 -8.94 -13.88 -2.85
C LEU A 294 -8.59 -15.37 -2.73
N ALA A 295 -7.72 -15.73 -1.78
CA ALA A 295 -7.40 -17.12 -1.48
C ALA A 295 -8.65 -17.89 -1.02
N ALA A 296 -9.41 -17.33 -0.07
CA ALA A 296 -10.67 -17.90 0.41
C ALA A 296 -11.69 -18.06 -0.73
N ARG A 297 -11.87 -17.04 -1.58
CA ARG A 297 -12.78 -17.09 -2.73
C ARG A 297 -12.38 -18.17 -3.75
N ARG A 298 -11.07 -18.34 -4.00
CA ARG A 298 -10.56 -19.42 -4.88
C ARG A 298 -10.79 -20.80 -4.27
N LEU A 299 -10.50 -20.96 -2.99
CA LEU A 299 -10.73 -22.21 -2.25
C LEU A 299 -12.21 -22.62 -2.28
N CYS A 300 -13.13 -21.69 -2.01
CA CYS A 300 -14.56 -21.97 -2.07
C CYS A 300 -15.05 -22.41 -3.46
N ARG A 301 -14.51 -21.82 -4.54
CA ARG A 301 -14.84 -22.24 -5.92
C ARG A 301 -14.32 -23.63 -6.21
N TRP A 302 -13.10 -23.92 -5.78
CA TRP A 302 -12.49 -25.24 -5.92
C TRP A 302 -13.32 -26.30 -5.19
N ILE A 303 -13.70 -26.08 -3.92
CA ILE A 303 -14.57 -27.01 -3.18
C ILE A 303 -15.92 -27.22 -3.88
N ARG A 304 -16.58 -26.15 -4.35
CA ARG A 304 -17.84 -26.27 -5.08
C ARG A 304 -17.72 -27.06 -6.39
N SER A 305 -16.56 -27.01 -7.05
CA SER A 305 -16.33 -27.81 -8.26
C SER A 305 -16.24 -29.30 -7.97
N TRP A 306 -15.76 -29.70 -6.79
CA TRP A 306 -15.71 -31.09 -6.34
C TRP A 306 -17.09 -31.63 -5.93
N CYS A 307 -17.94 -30.77 -5.36
CA CYS A 307 -19.27 -31.18 -4.91
C CYS A 307 -20.31 -31.25 -6.04
N ARG A 308 -20.01 -30.78 -7.26
CA ARG A 308 -20.96 -30.93 -8.38
C ARG A 308 -20.95 -32.40 -8.82
N PRO A 309 -22.04 -33.17 -8.64
CA PRO A 309 -22.11 -34.53 -9.15
C PRO A 309 -21.87 -34.49 -10.65
N ALA A 310 -21.11 -35.45 -11.19
CA ALA A 310 -20.90 -35.59 -12.63
C ALA A 310 -22.27 -35.58 -13.32
N SER A 311 -22.58 -34.53 -14.08
CA SER A 311 -23.87 -34.43 -14.75
C SER A 311 -23.98 -35.59 -15.73
N LYS A 312 -25.09 -36.33 -15.65
CA LYS A 312 -25.38 -37.51 -16.50
C LYS A 312 -25.39 -37.20 -18.00
N ASP A 313 -25.28 -35.93 -18.39
CA ASP A 313 -25.21 -35.49 -19.79
C ASP A 313 -23.95 -35.95 -20.55
N GLN A 314 -22.98 -36.61 -19.89
CA GLN A 314 -21.88 -37.30 -20.57
C GLN A 314 -22.17 -38.77 -20.94
N GLN A 315 -23.37 -39.32 -20.67
CA GLN A 315 -23.71 -40.72 -20.98
C GLN A 315 -24.47 -40.95 -22.30
N ASN A 316 -24.77 -39.90 -23.09
CA ASN A 316 -25.53 -40.03 -24.35
C ASN A 316 -24.74 -39.66 -25.62
N VAL A 317 -23.42 -39.90 -25.65
CA VAL A 317 -22.61 -39.82 -26.88
C VAL A 317 -21.93 -41.15 -27.14
#